data_AF-A0A832DYK7-F1
#
_entry.id   AF-A0A832DYK7-F1
#
_cell.length_a   1.000
_cell.length_b   1.000
_cell.length_c   1.000
_cell.angle_alpha   90.00
_cell.angle_beta   90.00
_cell.angle_gamma   90.00
#
_symmetry.space_group_name_H-M   'P 1'
#
loop_
_entity.id
_entity.type
_entity.pdbx_description
1 polymer ?
#
loop_
_entity_poly.entity_id
_entity_poly.type
_entity_poly.pdbx_seq_one_letter_code
_entity_poly.pdbx_strand_id
1 'polypeptide(L)'
;MINYLLATQRVESTIGVTLNRLLRYMKLAGAYLIATTLGAGTGFAAGSYLKVSGAAGLIGAVAGFGLCAYFIHWSRRARLYQYWVPHLSLFGRLAEGLTIPVGKQQLEMGREKVQRLFETPAEIFSIYEKSADVVCALFINRFNLDSVSALPVIGDGLKILMTRIVSPLRDALLTLSLSDEVNNPWQTLQENLVLVSNRAAEIQRSILWVVLIQIVGF
;
A
#
# COMPACT_ATOMS: atom_id res chain seq x y z
N MET A 1 28.97 -8.90 25.28
CA MET A 1 27.65 -9.18 25.90
C MET A 1 26.66 -8.19 25.31
N ILE A 2 26.15 -8.50 24.12
CA ILE A 2 25.41 -7.55 23.26
C ILE A 2 23.92 -7.64 23.63
N ASN A 3 23.42 -6.60 24.31
CA ASN A 3 22.09 -6.00 24.14
C ASN A 3 20.85 -6.91 23.99
N TYR A 4 20.70 -7.96 24.80
CA TYR A 4 19.41 -8.65 24.91
C TYR A 4 18.29 -7.71 25.43
N LEU A 5 18.65 -6.76 26.32
CA LEU A 5 17.71 -5.77 26.88
C LEU A 5 17.25 -4.72 25.86
N LEU A 6 18.13 -4.26 24.95
CA LEU A 6 17.71 -3.36 23.88
C LEU A 6 16.91 -4.08 22.80
N ALA A 7 17.20 -5.37 22.55
CA ALA A 7 16.43 -6.19 21.63
C ALA A 7 14.99 -6.39 22.15
N THR A 8 14.81 -6.70 23.44
CA THR A 8 13.47 -6.84 24.04
C THR A 8 12.71 -5.52 24.05
N GLN A 9 13.34 -4.39 24.38
CA GLN A 9 12.68 -3.07 24.31
C GLN A 9 12.24 -2.71 22.87
N ARG A 10 13.06 -3.05 21.87
CA ARG A 10 12.75 -2.77 20.46
C ARG A 10 11.63 -3.68 19.92
N VAL A 11 11.53 -4.91 20.42
CA VAL A 11 10.40 -5.81 20.15
C VAL A 11 9.13 -5.31 20.85
N GLU A 12 9.20 -4.98 22.14
CA GLU A 12 8.05 -4.48 22.90
C GLU A 12 7.45 -3.20 22.31
N SER A 13 8.29 -2.29 21.85
CA SER A 13 7.86 -1.05 21.18
C SER A 13 7.20 -1.29 19.81
N THR A 14 7.47 -2.41 19.13
CA THR A 14 6.87 -2.74 17.84
C THR A 14 5.60 -3.59 17.95
N ILE A 15 5.34 -4.25 19.09
CA ILE A 15 4.15 -5.08 19.34
C ILE A 15 2.84 -4.32 19.03
N GLY A 16 2.72 -3.06 19.46
CA GLY A 16 1.51 -2.26 19.23
C GLY A 16 1.22 -2.00 17.75
N VAL A 17 2.27 -1.82 16.93
CA VAL A 17 2.14 -1.61 15.48
C VAL A 17 1.76 -2.91 14.78
N THR A 18 2.41 -4.01 15.15
CA THR A 18 2.17 -5.35 14.58
C THR A 18 0.77 -5.85 14.91
N LEU A 19 0.30 -5.67 16.15
CA LEU A 19 -1.05 -6.03 16.57
C LEU A 19 -2.12 -5.24 15.81
N ASN A 20 -1.92 -3.94 15.62
CA ASN A 20 -2.81 -3.11 14.82
C ASN A 20 -2.87 -3.57 13.36
N ARG A 21 -1.75 -4.04 12.78
CA ARG A 21 -1.74 -4.64 11.43
C ARG A 21 -2.51 -5.95 11.40
N LEU A 22 -2.27 -6.85 12.36
CA LEU A 22 -2.95 -8.14 12.47
C LEU A 22 -4.48 -7.98 12.57
N LEU A 23 -4.96 -7.12 13.47
CA LEU A 23 -6.40 -6.86 13.64
C LEU A 23 -7.07 -6.35 12.36
N ARG A 24 -6.35 -5.58 11.54
CA ARG A 24 -6.88 -5.07 10.27
C ARG A 24 -6.94 -6.14 9.19
N TYR A 25 -5.91 -6.99 9.09
CA TYR A 25 -5.96 -8.14 8.18
C TYR A 25 -7.07 -9.10 8.57
N MET A 26 -7.29 -9.32 9.87
CA MET A 26 -8.38 -10.14 10.37
C MET A 26 -9.76 -9.56 10.02
N LYS A 27 -9.96 -8.25 10.20
CA LYS A 27 -11.20 -7.56 9.76
C LYS A 27 -11.44 -7.68 8.26
N LEU A 28 -10.38 -7.54 7.46
CA LEU A 28 -10.47 -7.65 6.00
C LEU A 28 -10.83 -9.08 5.58
N ALA A 29 -10.16 -10.09 6.14
CA ALA A 29 -10.47 -11.50 5.90
C ALA A 29 -11.90 -11.85 6.33
N GLY A 30 -12.33 -11.36 7.51
CA GLY A 30 -13.70 -11.52 7.98
C GLY A 30 -14.74 -10.89 7.06
N ALA A 31 -14.46 -9.70 6.53
CA ALA A 31 -15.34 -9.03 5.57
C ALA A 31 -15.52 -9.83 4.28
N TYR A 32 -14.43 -10.39 3.73
CA TYR A 32 -14.50 -11.27 2.57
C TYR A 32 -15.31 -12.54 2.86
N LEU A 33 -15.06 -13.18 3.99
CA LEU A 33 -15.78 -14.40 4.39
C LEU A 33 -17.28 -14.13 4.51
N ILE A 34 -17.67 -13.06 5.20
CA ILE A 34 -19.08 -12.67 5.38
C ILE A 34 -19.72 -12.35 4.03
N ALA A 35 -19.05 -11.57 3.17
CA ALA A 35 -19.62 -11.20 1.88
C ALA A 35 -19.80 -12.42 0.95
N THR A 36 -18.84 -13.34 0.92
CA THR A 36 -18.94 -14.55 0.10
C THR A 36 -19.99 -15.51 0.64
N THR A 37 -20.08 -15.70 1.96
CA THR A 37 -21.12 -16.57 2.57
C THR A 37 -22.53 -15.99 2.39
N LEU A 38 -22.72 -14.69 2.59
CA LEU A 38 -23.99 -14.03 2.33
C LEU A 38 -24.38 -14.07 0.85
N GLY A 39 -23.42 -13.83 -0.06
CA GLY A 39 -23.65 -13.94 -1.49
C GLY A 39 -24.01 -15.36 -1.93
N ALA A 40 -23.32 -16.37 -1.37
CA ALA A 40 -23.65 -17.78 -1.62
C ALA A 40 -25.05 -18.13 -1.10
N GLY A 41 -25.39 -17.67 0.11
CA GLY A 41 -26.69 -17.90 0.73
C GLY A 41 -27.85 -17.28 -0.04
N THR A 42 -27.70 -16.02 -0.50
CA THR A 42 -28.72 -15.36 -1.34
C THR A 42 -28.84 -16.02 -2.70
N GLY A 43 -27.72 -16.45 -3.30
CA GLY A 43 -27.71 -17.20 -4.56
C GLY A 43 -28.43 -18.56 -4.46
N PHE A 44 -28.19 -19.30 -3.38
CA PHE A 44 -28.88 -20.57 -3.12
C PHE A 44 -30.39 -20.37 -2.92
N ALA A 45 -30.78 -19.35 -2.14
CA ALA A 45 -32.18 -19.03 -1.87
C ALA A 45 -32.93 -18.54 -3.12
N ALA A 46 -32.27 -17.79 -4.01
CA ALA A 46 -32.86 -17.41 -5.30
C ALA A 46 -32.95 -18.60 -6.27
N GLY A 47 -31.93 -19.47 -6.28
CA GLY A 47 -31.85 -20.62 -7.17
C GLY A 47 -32.80 -21.76 -6.85
N SER A 48 -33.31 -21.87 -5.62
CA SER A 48 -34.32 -22.87 -5.25
C SER A 48 -35.63 -22.69 -6.02
N TYR A 49 -35.97 -21.46 -6.39
CA TYR A 49 -37.17 -21.18 -7.21
C TYR A 49 -37.02 -21.64 -8.67
N LEU A 50 -35.79 -21.68 -9.20
CA LEU A 50 -35.50 -22.07 -10.59
C LEU A 50 -35.04 -23.53 -10.74
N LYS A 51 -35.01 -24.34 -9.68
CA LYS A 51 -34.42 -25.70 -9.65
C LYS A 51 -32.93 -25.75 -10.05
N VAL A 52 -32.21 -24.63 -9.99
CA VAL A 52 -30.76 -24.53 -10.29
C VAL A 52 -29.97 -24.04 -9.07
N SER A 53 -30.31 -24.55 -7.88
CA SER A 53 -29.79 -24.01 -6.61
C SER A 53 -28.27 -24.03 -6.49
N GLY A 54 -27.61 -25.08 -6.98
CA GLY A 54 -26.15 -25.22 -6.91
C GLY A 54 -25.40 -24.18 -7.76
N ALA A 55 -25.80 -23.98 -9.02
CA ALA A 55 -25.15 -22.99 -9.89
C ALA A 55 -25.46 -21.56 -9.46
N ALA A 56 -26.69 -21.28 -9.02
CA ALA A 56 -27.09 -19.97 -8.52
C ALA A 56 -26.34 -19.59 -7.23
N GLY A 57 -26.08 -20.56 -6.34
CA GLY A 57 -25.23 -20.37 -5.15
C GLY A 57 -23.79 -19.99 -5.50
N LEU A 58 -23.18 -20.64 -6.50
CA LEU A 58 -21.83 -20.30 -6.97
C LEU A 58 -21.77 -18.89 -7.56
N ILE A 59 -22.74 -18.52 -8.39
CA ILE A 59 -22.82 -17.18 -8.99
C ILE A 59 -23.01 -16.13 -7.89
N GLY A 60 -23.86 -16.40 -6.90
CA GLY A 60 -24.04 -15.54 -5.73
C GLY A 60 -22.76 -15.38 -4.91
N ALA A 61 -21.98 -16.45 -4.72
CA ALA A 61 -20.70 -16.40 -4.02
C ALA A 61 -19.67 -15.52 -4.77
N VAL A 62 -19.55 -15.69 -6.09
CA VAL A 62 -18.66 -14.89 -6.94
C VAL A 62 -19.10 -13.42 -6.96
N ALA A 63 -20.41 -13.16 -7.06
CA ALA A 63 -20.95 -11.80 -7.01
C ALA A 63 -20.69 -11.13 -5.65
N GLY A 64 -20.90 -11.86 -4.54
CA GLY A 64 -20.62 -11.37 -3.18
C GLY A 64 -19.14 -11.07 -2.96
N PHE A 65 -18.25 -11.95 -3.43
CA PHE A 65 -16.82 -11.72 -3.41
C PHE A 65 -16.41 -10.50 -4.26
N GLY A 66 -16.93 -10.40 -5.49
CA GLY A 66 -16.64 -9.30 -6.41
C GLY A 66 -17.10 -7.95 -5.87
N LEU A 67 -18.30 -7.89 -5.28
CA LEU A 67 -18.83 -6.67 -4.67
C LEU A 67 -18.00 -6.25 -3.45
N CYS A 68 -17.61 -7.20 -2.60
CA CYS A 68 -16.70 -6.93 -1.48
C CYS A 68 -15.35 -6.41 -1.96
N ALA A 69 -14.75 -7.06 -2.96
CA ALA A 69 -13.48 -6.65 -3.55
C ALA A 69 -13.58 -5.24 -4.16
N TYR A 70 -14.69 -4.93 -4.85
CA TYR A 70 -14.97 -3.60 -5.37
C TYR A 70 -15.06 -2.54 -4.27
N PHE A 71 -15.82 -2.81 -3.21
CA PHE A 71 -15.97 -1.87 -2.10
C PHE A 71 -14.65 -1.62 -1.37
N ILE A 72 -13.86 -2.68 -1.18
CA ILE A 72 -12.51 -2.63 -0.64
C ILE A 72 -11.60 -1.80 -1.55
N HIS A 73 -11.67 -2.01 -2.86
CA HIS A 73 -10.88 -1.25 -3.83
C HIS A 73 -11.25 0.24 -3.78
N TRP A 74 -12.54 0.55 -3.71
CA TRP A 74 -13.04 1.91 -3.58
C TRP A 74 -12.60 2.58 -2.27
N SER A 75 -12.60 1.85 -1.16
CA SER A 75 -12.16 2.34 0.16
C SER A 75 -10.64 2.54 0.27
N ARG A 76 -9.87 2.27 -0.80
CA ARG A 76 -8.41 2.46 -0.83
C ARG A 76 -8.01 3.89 -0.47
N ARG A 77 -8.74 4.91 -0.94
CA ARG A 77 -8.48 6.33 -0.63
C ARG A 77 -8.56 6.60 0.88
N ALA A 78 -9.60 6.11 1.54
CA ALA A 78 -9.78 6.26 2.98
C ALA A 78 -8.69 5.52 3.78
N ARG A 79 -8.30 4.31 3.34
CA ARG A 79 -7.26 3.52 4.02
C ARG A 79 -5.88 4.14 3.93
N LEU A 80 -5.56 4.73 2.78
CA LEU A 80 -4.27 5.41 2.57
C LEU A 80 -4.11 6.52 3.60
N TYR A 81 -5.08 7.43 3.68
CA TYR A 81 -5.09 8.55 4.61
C TYR A 81 -5.10 8.13 6.08
N GLN A 82 -6.00 7.22 6.44
CA GLN A 82 -6.26 6.94 7.85
C GLN A 82 -5.18 6.07 8.50
N TYR A 83 -4.51 5.22 7.74
CA TYR A 83 -3.64 4.19 8.30
C TYR A 83 -2.26 4.17 7.70
N TRP A 84 -2.14 4.30 6.39
CA TRP A 84 -0.91 3.99 5.71
C TRP A 84 0.07 5.17 5.75
N VAL A 85 -0.39 6.38 5.43
CA VAL A 85 0.44 7.60 5.43
C VAL A 85 0.98 7.96 6.83
N PRO A 86 0.20 7.86 7.93
CA PRO A 86 0.74 8.06 9.27
C PRO A 86 1.86 7.07 9.64
N HIS A 87 1.81 5.84 9.13
CA HIS A 87 2.91 4.88 9.32
C HIS A 87 4.16 5.30 8.55
N LEU A 88 4.01 5.86 7.36
CA LEU A 88 5.13 6.36 6.56
C LEU A 88 5.81 7.57 7.19
N SER A 89 5.04 8.54 7.70
CA SER A 89 5.64 9.71 8.36
C SER A 89 6.47 9.34 9.58
N LEU A 90 6.11 8.27 10.29
CA LEU A 90 6.89 7.71 11.38
C LEU A 90 8.21 7.11 10.89
N PHE A 91 8.23 6.43 9.73
CA PHE A 91 9.48 5.92 9.15
C PHE A 91 10.45 7.04 8.79
N GLY A 92 9.96 8.19 8.30
CA GLY A 92 10.79 9.37 8.05
C GLY A 92 11.48 9.87 9.33
N ARG A 93 10.71 10.00 10.41
CA ARG A 93 11.24 10.39 11.73
C ARG A 93 12.25 9.38 12.29
N LEU A 94 12.03 8.07 12.09
CA LEU A 94 13.01 7.05 12.48
C LEU A 94 14.30 7.18 11.66
N ALA A 95 14.21 7.48 10.36
CA ALA A 95 15.37 7.68 9.50
C ALA A 95 16.19 8.90 9.92
N GLU A 96 15.54 9.94 10.45
CA GLU A 96 16.17 11.13 11.04
C GLU A 96 16.72 10.90 12.47
N GLY A 97 16.54 9.70 13.03
CA GLY A 97 16.99 9.35 14.38
C GLY A 97 16.14 9.95 15.50
N LEU A 98 14.96 10.48 15.20
CA LEU A 98 14.06 11.08 16.18
C LEU A 98 13.35 10.00 17.01
N THR A 99 13.17 10.26 18.29
CA THR A 99 12.45 9.35 19.20
C THR A 99 10.96 9.37 18.91
N ILE A 100 10.35 8.20 18.85
CA ILE A 100 8.93 8.03 18.59
C ILE A 100 8.24 7.55 19.87
N PRO A 101 7.16 8.21 20.34
CA PRO A 101 6.39 7.74 21.51
C PRO A 101 5.88 6.32 21.27
N VAL A 102 5.65 5.48 22.28
CA VAL A 102 5.23 4.07 22.06
C VAL A 102 3.71 3.93 22.01
N GLY A 103 3.18 3.06 21.14
CA GLY A 103 1.77 2.65 21.16
C GLY A 103 0.82 3.54 20.35
N LYS A 104 -0.41 3.76 20.85
CA LYS A 104 -1.48 4.46 20.09
C LYS A 104 -1.13 5.91 19.74
N GLN A 105 -0.35 6.58 20.59
CA GLN A 105 0.10 7.96 20.38
C GLN A 105 0.99 8.12 19.12
N GLN A 106 1.63 7.05 18.64
CA GLN A 106 2.38 7.06 17.36
C GLN A 106 1.49 7.41 16.18
N LEU A 107 0.34 6.75 16.11
CA LEU A 107 -0.60 6.88 15.00
C LEU A 107 -1.28 8.23 15.03
N GLU A 108 -1.56 8.77 16.22
CA GLU A 108 -2.14 10.10 16.39
C GLU A 108 -1.15 11.17 15.96
N MET A 109 0.11 11.11 16.42
CA MET A 109 1.16 12.04 15.99
C MET A 109 1.37 12.02 14.47
N GLY A 110 1.43 10.82 13.87
CA GLY A 110 1.56 10.68 12.42
C GLY A 110 0.35 11.24 11.66
N ARG A 111 -0.86 11.09 12.20
CA ARG A 111 -2.10 11.65 11.62
C ARG A 111 -2.15 13.16 11.71
N GLU A 112 -1.81 13.72 12.86
CA GLU A 112 -1.77 15.18 13.05
C GLU A 112 -0.80 15.82 12.07
N LYS A 113 0.39 15.25 11.89
CA LYS A 113 1.37 15.74 10.93
C LYS A 113 0.82 15.73 9.50
N VAL A 114 0.21 14.62 9.09
CA VAL A 114 -0.38 14.48 7.75
C VAL A 114 -1.57 15.43 7.54
N GLN A 115 -2.38 15.65 8.57
CA GLN A 115 -3.48 16.63 8.55
C GLN A 115 -3.01 18.07 8.43
N ARG A 116 -1.84 18.40 8.99
CA ARG A 116 -1.25 19.74 8.85
C ARG A 116 -0.68 19.97 7.45
N LEU A 117 -0.12 18.93 6.83
CA LEU A 117 0.51 19.02 5.50
C LEU A 117 -0.49 18.92 4.35
N PHE A 118 -1.64 18.28 4.56
CA PHE A 118 -2.65 18.07 3.52
C PHE A 118 -4.05 18.31 4.05
N GLU A 119 -4.77 19.22 3.38
CA GLU A 119 -6.13 19.57 3.75
C GLU A 119 -7.11 18.43 3.46
N THR A 120 -6.86 17.66 2.39
CA THR A 120 -7.77 16.60 1.96
C THR A 120 -7.08 15.25 1.72
N PRO A 121 -7.72 14.12 2.06
CA PRO A 121 -7.24 12.78 1.71
C PRO A 121 -7.02 12.56 0.20
N ALA A 122 -7.78 13.28 -0.64
CA ALA A 122 -7.73 13.16 -2.09
C ALA A 122 -6.41 13.70 -2.67
N GLU A 123 -5.86 14.75 -2.07
CA GLU A 123 -4.61 15.36 -2.49
C GLU A 123 -3.43 14.41 -2.32
N ILE A 124 -3.29 13.81 -1.12
CA ILE A 124 -2.24 12.82 -0.85
C ILE A 124 -2.32 11.65 -1.81
N PHE A 125 -3.54 11.17 -2.07
CA PHE A 125 -3.75 10.05 -2.98
C PHE A 125 -3.37 10.41 -4.42
N SER A 126 -3.70 11.61 -4.88
CA SER A 126 -3.32 12.12 -6.21
C SER A 126 -1.81 12.18 -6.37
N ILE A 127 -1.08 12.68 -5.36
CA ILE A 127 0.38 12.73 -5.37
C ILE A 127 0.98 11.32 -5.38
N TYR A 128 0.43 10.43 -4.57
CA TYR A 128 0.87 9.03 -4.50
C TYR A 128 0.66 8.27 -5.82
N GLU A 129 -0.46 8.49 -6.50
CA GLU A 129 -0.77 7.85 -7.78
C GLU A 129 0.11 8.41 -8.91
N LYS A 130 0.24 9.74 -9.01
CA LYS A 130 1.12 10.39 -10.00
C LYS A 130 2.58 9.98 -9.85
N SER A 131 3.09 9.91 -8.62
CA SER A 131 4.46 9.45 -8.38
C SER A 131 4.65 7.98 -8.78
N ALA A 132 3.63 7.13 -8.60
CA ALA A 132 3.67 5.75 -9.07
C ALA A 132 3.81 5.69 -10.60
N ASP A 133 3.02 6.48 -11.33
CA ASP A 133 3.03 6.50 -12.78
C ASP A 133 4.38 7.00 -13.33
N VAL A 134 4.92 8.09 -12.77
CA VAL A 134 6.22 8.64 -13.21
C VAL A 134 7.34 7.62 -12.99
N VAL A 135 7.41 7.03 -11.80
CA VAL A 135 8.48 6.07 -11.50
C VAL A 135 8.31 4.78 -12.30
N CYS A 136 7.07 4.31 -12.50
CA CYS A 136 6.80 3.16 -13.36
C CYS A 136 7.25 3.41 -14.81
N ALA A 137 6.95 4.59 -15.36
CA ALA A 137 7.39 4.99 -16.69
C ALA A 137 8.92 5.04 -16.81
N LEU A 138 9.62 5.57 -15.80
CA LEU A 138 11.10 5.58 -15.78
C LEU A 138 11.69 4.16 -15.85
N PHE A 139 11.09 3.21 -15.14
CA PHE A 139 11.56 1.83 -15.11
C PHE A 139 11.23 1.07 -16.40
N ILE A 140 10.01 1.23 -16.93
CA ILE A 140 9.59 0.60 -18.19
C ILE A 140 10.51 1.01 -19.35
N ASN A 141 10.73 2.32 -19.51
CA ASN A 141 11.63 2.87 -20.53
C ASN A 141 13.06 2.33 -20.35
N ARG A 142 13.56 2.29 -19.11
CA ARG A 142 14.94 1.82 -18.83
C ARG A 142 15.16 0.34 -19.14
N PHE A 143 14.18 -0.52 -18.89
CA PHE A 143 14.28 -1.94 -19.24
C PHE A 143 14.00 -2.19 -20.74
N ASN A 144 13.79 -1.14 -21.54
CA ASN A 144 13.38 -1.24 -22.94
C ASN A 144 12.13 -2.11 -23.13
N LEU A 145 11.24 -2.08 -22.13
CA LEU A 145 10.02 -2.90 -22.08
C LEU A 145 8.91 -2.33 -22.97
N ASP A 146 9.13 -1.18 -23.59
CA ASP A 146 8.20 -0.57 -24.54
C ASP A 146 7.87 -1.55 -25.67
N SER A 147 8.85 -2.33 -26.13
CA SER A 147 8.66 -3.37 -27.15
C SER A 147 7.77 -4.54 -26.69
N VAL A 148 7.79 -4.85 -25.38
CA VAL A 148 6.97 -5.94 -24.78
C VAL A 148 5.57 -5.45 -24.44
N SER A 149 5.41 -4.14 -24.18
CA SER A 149 4.14 -3.49 -23.86
C SER A 149 3.19 -3.33 -25.06
N ALA A 150 3.68 -3.55 -26.29
CA ALA A 150 2.91 -3.41 -27.53
C ALA A 150 1.73 -4.38 -27.64
N LEU A 151 1.75 -5.49 -26.89
CA LEU A 151 0.61 -6.40 -26.75
C LEU A 151 -0.27 -5.94 -25.57
N PRO A 152 -1.53 -5.51 -25.79
CA PRO A 152 -2.33 -4.84 -24.77
C PRO A 152 -2.53 -5.68 -23.50
N VAL A 153 -2.72 -7.00 -23.63
CA VAL A 153 -2.90 -7.92 -22.50
C VAL A 153 -1.61 -8.10 -21.67
N ILE A 154 -0.45 -8.12 -22.34
CA ILE A 154 0.85 -8.25 -21.68
C ILE A 154 1.27 -6.91 -21.06
N GLY A 155 0.96 -5.80 -21.73
CA GLY A 155 1.21 -4.44 -21.26
C GLY A 155 0.52 -4.15 -19.93
N ASP A 156 -0.76 -4.53 -19.79
CA ASP A 156 -1.50 -4.34 -18.54
C ASP A 156 -0.94 -5.19 -17.39
N GLY A 157 -0.65 -6.46 -17.66
CA GLY A 157 -0.02 -7.35 -16.67
C GLY A 157 1.36 -6.86 -16.24
N LEU A 158 2.16 -6.39 -17.19
CA LEU A 158 3.48 -5.82 -16.94
C LEU A 158 3.38 -4.52 -16.15
N LYS A 159 2.44 -3.63 -16.46
CA LYS A 159 2.22 -2.40 -15.71
C LYS A 159 1.82 -2.69 -14.26
N ILE A 160 0.96 -3.68 -14.03
CA ILE A 160 0.60 -4.12 -12.67
C ILE A 160 1.84 -4.63 -11.93
N LEU A 161 2.65 -5.47 -12.58
CA LEU A 161 3.89 -6.00 -11.99
C LEU A 161 4.90 -4.89 -11.69
N MET A 162 5.11 -3.94 -12.62
CA MET A 162 6.01 -2.81 -12.44
C MET A 162 5.54 -1.89 -11.31
N THR A 163 4.24 -1.63 -11.23
CA THR A 163 3.66 -0.84 -10.14
C THR A 163 3.88 -1.52 -8.78
N ARG A 164 3.91 -2.87 -8.76
CA ARG A 164 4.25 -3.64 -7.56
C ARG A 164 5.72 -3.53 -7.21
N ILE A 165 6.61 -3.64 -8.20
CA ILE A 165 8.07 -3.53 -8.02
C ILE A 165 8.46 -2.13 -7.52
N VAL A 166 7.81 -1.09 -8.04
CA VAL A 166 8.11 0.31 -7.72
C VAL A 166 7.49 0.74 -6.38
N SER A 167 6.59 -0.06 -5.79
CA SER A 167 5.91 0.28 -4.53
C SER A 167 6.86 0.75 -3.43
N PRO A 168 7.98 0.07 -3.11
CA PRO A 168 8.87 0.49 -2.02
C PRO A 168 9.51 1.86 -2.27
N LEU A 169 9.83 2.18 -3.53
CA LEU A 169 10.40 3.46 -3.91
C LEU A 169 9.39 4.60 -3.79
N ARG A 170 8.14 4.36 -4.22
CA ARG A 170 7.04 5.29 -4.04
C ARG A 170 6.80 5.59 -2.55
N ASP A 171 6.90 4.57 -1.72
CA ASP A 171 6.71 4.68 -0.28
C ASP A 171 7.86 5.48 0.36
N ALA A 172 9.10 5.28 -0.09
CA ALA A 172 10.25 6.09 0.32
C ALA A 172 10.12 7.56 -0.12
N LEU A 173 9.72 7.82 -1.37
CA LEU A 173 9.49 9.17 -1.90
C LEU A 173 8.41 9.93 -1.10
N LEU A 174 7.30 9.26 -0.80
CA LEU A 174 6.26 9.87 0.03
C LEU A 174 6.79 10.16 1.44
N THR A 175 7.56 9.24 2.01
CA THR A 175 8.17 9.44 3.33
C THR A 175 9.09 10.66 3.35
N LEU A 176 9.94 10.83 2.34
CA LEU A 176 10.83 11.99 2.21
C LEU A 176 10.03 13.29 2.07
N SER A 177 8.97 13.29 1.25
CA SER A 177 8.10 14.46 1.09
C SER A 177 7.32 14.83 2.36
N LEU A 178 7.09 13.86 3.25
CA LEU A 178 6.44 14.07 4.54
C LEU A 178 7.43 14.48 5.63
N SER A 179 8.73 14.28 5.41
CA SER A 179 9.74 14.56 6.43
C SER A 179 10.05 16.06 6.46
N ASP A 180 10.08 16.70 5.31
CA ASP A 180 10.21 18.15 5.16
C ASP A 180 8.92 18.87 5.62
N GLU A 181 9.00 19.61 6.73
CA GLU A 181 7.88 20.37 7.31
C GLU A 181 7.83 21.82 6.80
N VAL A 182 8.87 22.27 6.07
CA VAL A 182 9.03 23.68 5.67
C VAL A 182 8.54 23.93 4.25
N ASN A 183 8.80 22.98 3.33
CA ASN A 183 8.43 23.12 1.93
C ASN A 183 7.09 22.47 1.59
N ASN A 184 6.53 22.85 0.45
CA ASN A 184 5.38 22.18 -0.11
C ASN A 184 5.75 20.70 -0.41
N PRO A 185 5.00 19.72 0.13
CA PRO A 185 5.28 18.29 -0.10
C PRO A 185 5.38 17.92 -1.58
N TRP A 186 4.63 18.59 -2.45
CA TRP A 186 4.70 18.39 -3.90
C TRP A 186 6.05 18.79 -4.49
N GLN A 187 6.58 19.95 -4.07
CA GLN A 187 7.86 20.44 -4.55
C GLN A 187 9.00 19.54 -4.09
N THR A 188 9.01 19.19 -2.79
CA THR A 188 9.98 18.24 -2.24
C THR A 188 9.92 16.89 -2.96
N LEU A 189 8.73 16.42 -3.32
CA LEU A 189 8.57 15.19 -4.08
C LEU A 189 9.14 15.31 -5.51
N GLN A 190 8.95 16.44 -6.19
CA GLN A 190 9.53 16.69 -7.53
C GLN A 190 11.06 16.71 -7.49
N GLU A 191 11.66 17.38 -6.51
CA GLU A 191 13.12 17.42 -6.34
C GLU A 191 13.68 16.01 -6.08
N ASN A 192 13.05 15.25 -5.19
CA ASN A 192 13.42 13.87 -4.93
C ASN A 192 13.25 12.96 -6.17
N LEU A 193 12.22 13.19 -6.99
CA LEU A 193 12.04 12.46 -8.24
C LEU A 193 13.16 12.72 -9.25
N VAL A 194 13.66 13.96 -9.33
CA VAL A 194 14.82 14.29 -10.17
C VAL A 194 16.10 13.60 -9.66
N LEU A 195 16.28 13.52 -8.34
CA LEU A 195 17.39 12.77 -7.75
C LEU A 195 17.29 11.27 -8.07
N VAL A 196 16.09 10.70 -7.99
CA VAL A 196 15.84 9.29 -8.31
C VAL A 196 16.04 9.02 -9.80
N SER A 197 15.61 9.91 -10.70
CA SER A 197 15.83 9.72 -12.14
C SER A 197 17.31 9.75 -12.51
N ASN A 198 18.08 10.65 -11.88
CA ASN A 198 19.54 10.74 -12.08
C ASN A 198 20.28 9.48 -11.58
N ARG A 199 19.79 8.86 -10.50
CA ARG A 199 20.37 7.64 -9.89
C ARG A 199 19.59 6.36 -10.21
N ALA A 200 18.76 6.37 -11.25
CA ALA A 200 17.84 5.28 -11.53
C ALA A 200 18.54 3.92 -11.68
N ALA A 201 19.73 3.89 -12.28
CA ALA A 201 20.49 2.66 -12.50
C ALA A 201 20.94 1.97 -11.20
N GLU A 202 21.36 2.74 -10.20
CA GLU A 202 21.78 2.23 -8.90
C GLU A 202 20.57 1.78 -8.07
N ILE A 203 19.54 2.63 -8.04
CA ILE A 203 18.31 2.41 -7.28
C ILE A 203 17.55 1.18 -7.78
N GLN A 204 17.53 0.93 -9.09
CA GLN A 204 16.83 -0.19 -9.70
C GLN A 204 17.32 -1.54 -9.19
N ARG A 205 18.64 -1.73 -9.02
CA ARG A 205 19.18 -2.98 -8.46
C ARG A 205 18.72 -3.19 -7.02
N SER A 206 18.79 -2.15 -6.20
CA SER A 206 18.35 -2.20 -4.80
C SER A 206 16.85 -2.52 -4.69
N ILE A 207 16.02 -1.93 -5.54
CA ILE A 207 14.57 -2.20 -5.55
C ILE A 207 14.28 -3.63 -5.97
N LEU A 208 14.94 -4.13 -7.01
CA LEU A 208 14.77 -5.52 -7.42
C LEU A 208 15.10 -6.47 -6.27
N TRP A 209 16.18 -6.21 -5.53
CA TRP A 209 16.52 -6.96 -4.34
C TRP A 209 15.44 -6.88 -3.26
N VAL A 210 14.96 -5.68 -2.93
CA VAL A 210 13.90 -5.50 -1.92
C VAL A 210 12.61 -6.24 -2.30
N VAL A 211 12.22 -6.15 -3.57
CA VAL A 211 11.00 -6.81 -4.07
C VAL A 211 11.17 -8.32 -4.11
N LEU A 212 12.34 -8.80 -4.52
CA LEU A 212 12.65 -10.24 -4.52
C LEU A 212 12.57 -10.78 -3.08
N ILE A 213 13.16 -10.09 -2.10
CA ILE A 213 13.05 -10.44 -0.69
C ILE A 213 11.57 -10.45 -0.25
N GLN A 214 10.80 -9.43 -0.63
CA GLN A 214 9.38 -9.35 -0.27
C GLN A 214 8.54 -10.50 -0.87
N ILE A 215 8.84 -10.94 -2.10
CA ILE A 215 8.13 -12.06 -2.74
C ILE A 215 8.57 -13.40 -2.14
N VAL A 216 9.86 -13.56 -1.86
CA VAL A 216 10.44 -14.82 -1.35
C VAL A 216 10.08 -15.07 0.11
N GLY A 217 9.80 -14.05 0.91
CA GLY A 217 9.22 -14.23 2.22
C GLY A 217 9.56 -13.10 3.18
N PHE A 218 8.65 -12.14 3.29
CA PHE A 218 8.29 -11.44 4.54
C PHE A 218 6.97 -10.68 4.39
#